data_AF-A0A545BET0-F1
#
_entry.id   AF-A0A545BET0-F1
#
_cell.length_a   1.000
_cell.length_b   1.000
_cell.length_c   1.000
_cell.angle_alpha   90.00
_cell.angle_beta   90.00
_cell.angle_gamma   90.00
#
_symmetry.space_group_name_H-M   'P 1'
#
loop_
_entity.id
_entity.type
_entity.pdbx_description
1 polymer ?
#
loop_
_entity_poly.entity_id
_entity_poly.type
_entity_poly.pdbx_seq_one_letter_code
_entity_poly.pdbx_strand_id
1 'polypeptide(L)'
;MERKNHPTLSAATLLFVYFAAMAAGMVELSLAAGYLTGTEAVTPGLIVAGVATLTGGLAFLAWSLWGLHRNTLVLARYALPVLALTAAAHLAVTVAGVSTQRSLNVSHFAALGLTLMAVAGAGWLRRQHKTNDGGAHGQPRTGRLLAAAFGAAVVVASVATPGLAASMAGQHAVPHGEHGQSPHEENGQGSNPALEPGHHH
;
A
#
# COMPACT_ATOMS: atom_id res chain seq x y z
N MET A 1 18.08 -36.06 -0.49
CA MET A 1 16.97 -35.20 -0.02
C MET A 1 16.11 -34.84 -1.21
N GLU A 2 15.02 -35.57 -1.40
CA GLU A 2 14.14 -35.48 -2.56
C GLU A 2 13.26 -34.23 -2.43
N ARG A 3 13.57 -33.19 -3.21
CA ARG A 3 12.72 -31.99 -3.29
C ARG A 3 11.42 -32.40 -3.98
N LYS A 4 10.41 -32.78 -3.20
CA LYS A 4 9.04 -32.96 -3.71
C LYS A 4 8.57 -31.65 -4.31
N ASN A 5 8.56 -31.58 -5.63
CA ASN A 5 7.92 -30.52 -6.39
C ASN A 5 6.44 -30.52 -6.00
N HIS A 6 6.02 -29.50 -5.24
CA HIS A 6 4.63 -29.34 -4.83
C HIS A 6 3.93 -28.42 -5.84
N PRO A 7 3.28 -28.95 -6.90
CA PRO A 7 2.58 -28.14 -7.90
C PRO A 7 1.52 -27.23 -7.26
N THR A 8 0.91 -27.68 -6.15
CA THR A 8 0.00 -26.88 -5.34
C THR A 8 0.65 -25.67 -4.69
N LEU A 9 1.92 -25.78 -4.27
CA LEU A 9 2.65 -24.68 -3.64
C LEU A 9 2.98 -23.61 -4.67
N SER A 10 3.47 -24.02 -5.85
CA SER A 10 3.75 -23.09 -6.96
C SER A 10 2.50 -22.32 -7.39
N ALA A 11 1.39 -23.03 -7.60
CA ALA A 11 0.10 -22.42 -7.95
C ALA A 11 -0.45 -21.52 -6.84
N ALA A 12 -0.33 -21.92 -5.56
CA ALA A 12 -0.73 -21.09 -4.43
C ALA A 12 0.12 -19.81 -4.33
N THR A 13 1.43 -19.89 -4.53
CA THR A 13 2.32 -18.72 -4.53
C THR A 13 2.01 -17.79 -5.70
N LEU A 14 1.67 -18.33 -6.87
CA LEU A 14 1.25 -17.52 -8.01
C LEU A 14 -0.03 -16.73 -7.72
N LEU A 15 -1.04 -17.38 -7.12
CA LEU A 15 -2.25 -16.70 -6.67
C LEU A 15 -1.96 -15.61 -5.65
N PHE A 16 -1.12 -15.92 -4.64
CA PHE A 16 -0.70 -14.95 -3.63
C PHE A 16 -0.01 -13.72 -4.24
N VAL A 17 0.92 -13.92 -5.17
CA VAL A 17 1.63 -12.82 -5.85
C VAL A 17 0.65 -11.88 -6.56
N TYR A 18 -0.28 -12.44 -7.32
CA TYR A 18 -1.19 -11.61 -8.10
C TYR A 18 -2.30 -10.97 -7.26
N PHE A 19 -2.75 -11.61 -6.16
CA PHE A 19 -3.63 -10.93 -5.20
C PHE A 19 -2.93 -9.79 -4.47
N ALA A 20 -1.66 -9.98 -4.07
CA ALA A 20 -0.87 -8.91 -3.48
C ALA A 20 -0.65 -7.75 -4.47
N ALA A 21 -0.33 -8.06 -5.74
CA ALA A 21 -0.16 -7.04 -6.78
C ALA A 21 -1.48 -6.32 -7.11
N MET A 22 -2.60 -7.05 -7.19
CA MET A 22 -3.92 -6.46 -7.40
C MET A 22 -4.28 -5.50 -6.25
N ALA A 23 -4.07 -5.91 -5.01
CA ALA A 23 -4.32 -5.06 -3.85
C ALA A 23 -3.39 -3.84 -3.80
N ALA A 24 -2.11 -4.00 -4.13
CA ALA A 24 -1.19 -2.88 -4.28
C ALA A 24 -1.71 -1.89 -5.35
N GLY A 25 -2.20 -2.40 -6.49
CA GLY A 25 -2.80 -1.57 -7.52
C GLY A 25 -4.05 -0.81 -7.05
N MET A 26 -4.92 -1.43 -6.25
CA MET A 26 -6.07 -0.74 -5.65
C MET A 26 -5.66 0.38 -4.68
N VAL A 27 -4.62 0.16 -3.87
CA VAL A 27 -4.09 1.20 -2.97
C VAL A 27 -3.45 2.34 -3.76
N GLU A 28 -2.74 2.05 -4.85
CA GLU A 28 -2.17 3.05 -5.77
C GLU A 28 -3.25 3.91 -6.45
N LEU A 29 -4.36 3.30 -6.88
CA LEU A 29 -5.51 4.04 -7.41
C LEU A 29 -6.14 4.97 -6.36
N SER A 30 -6.21 4.52 -5.10
CA SER A 30 -6.68 5.35 -3.98
C SER A 30 -5.73 6.53 -3.71
N LEU A 31 -4.41 6.29 -3.76
CA LEU A 31 -3.40 7.33 -3.64
C LEU A 31 -3.48 8.32 -4.80
N ALA A 32 -3.66 7.83 -6.03
CA ALA A 32 -3.85 8.66 -7.21
C ALA A 32 -5.06 9.58 -7.09
N ALA A 33 -6.18 9.06 -6.62
CA ALA A 33 -7.36 9.87 -6.32
C ALA A 33 -7.01 10.97 -5.31
N GLY A 34 -6.35 10.62 -4.20
CA GLY A 34 -5.91 11.61 -3.20
C GLY A 34 -5.01 12.72 -3.78
N TYR A 35 -4.07 12.39 -4.66
CA TYR A 35 -3.19 13.37 -5.31
C TYR A 35 -3.90 14.25 -6.34
N LEU A 36 -4.88 13.70 -7.07
CA LEU A 36 -5.55 14.40 -8.17
C LEU A 36 -6.80 15.19 -7.73
N THR A 37 -7.44 14.77 -6.63
CA THR A 37 -8.71 15.37 -6.17
C THR A 37 -8.62 16.00 -4.78
N GLY A 38 -7.44 16.00 -4.16
CA GLY A 38 -7.23 16.62 -2.84
C GLY A 38 -7.48 18.13 -2.85
N THR A 39 -7.78 18.69 -1.68
CA THR A 39 -8.08 20.13 -1.50
C THR A 39 -6.83 21.02 -1.40
N GLU A 40 -5.63 20.44 -1.49
CA GLU A 40 -4.38 21.20 -1.50
C GLU A 40 -4.17 21.92 -2.84
N ALA A 41 -3.36 22.98 -2.82
CA ALA A 41 -2.99 23.69 -4.04
C ALA A 41 -2.33 22.73 -5.02
N VAL A 42 -2.93 22.58 -6.20
CA VAL A 42 -2.45 21.66 -7.23
C VAL A 42 -1.08 22.13 -7.72
N THR A 43 -0.03 21.45 -7.27
CA THR A 43 1.33 21.65 -7.76
C THR A 43 1.61 20.71 -8.93
N PRO A 44 2.48 21.08 -9.89
CA PRO A 44 2.88 20.18 -10.97
C PRO A 44 3.44 18.85 -10.46
N GLY A 45 4.13 18.85 -9.30
CA GLY A 45 4.64 17.65 -8.65
C GLY A 45 3.54 16.70 -8.20
N LEU A 46 2.43 17.22 -7.64
CA LEU A 46 1.28 16.41 -7.23
C LEU A 46 0.56 15.79 -8.43
N ILE A 47 0.41 16.53 -9.54
CA ILE A 47 -0.17 15.99 -10.78
C ILE A 47 0.67 14.84 -11.30
N VAL A 48 2.00 15.03 -11.37
CA VAL A 48 2.92 13.99 -11.85
C VAL A 48 2.86 12.76 -10.93
N ALA A 49 2.86 12.95 -9.62
CA ALA A 49 2.71 11.86 -8.66
C ALA A 49 1.37 11.12 -8.84
N GLY A 50 0.26 11.85 -8.95
CA GLY A 50 -1.08 11.27 -9.14
C GLY A 50 -1.23 10.51 -10.45
N VAL A 51 -0.69 11.01 -11.56
CA VAL A 51 -0.69 10.30 -12.84
C VAL A 51 0.22 9.07 -12.80
N ALA A 52 1.38 9.17 -12.13
CA ALA A 52 2.30 8.05 -11.97
C ALA A 52 1.67 6.92 -11.14
N THR A 53 1.02 7.23 -10.01
CA THR A 53 0.33 6.22 -9.19
C THR A 53 -0.91 5.67 -9.89
N LEU A 54 -1.65 6.50 -10.65
CA LEU A 54 -2.79 6.05 -11.45
C LEU A 54 -2.37 5.01 -12.50
N THR A 55 -1.34 5.35 -13.28
CA THR A 55 -0.81 4.47 -14.33
C THR A 55 -0.18 3.21 -13.74
N GLY A 56 0.55 3.33 -12.63
CA GLY A 56 1.10 2.20 -11.88
C GLY A 56 0.01 1.26 -11.34
N GLY A 57 -1.05 1.82 -10.75
CA GLY A 57 -2.18 1.07 -10.23
C GLY A 57 -2.92 0.28 -11.32
N LEU A 58 -3.20 0.93 -12.45
CA LEU A 58 -3.79 0.27 -13.62
C LEU A 58 -2.88 -0.82 -14.21
N ALA A 59 -1.58 -0.57 -14.27
CA ALA A 59 -0.61 -1.56 -14.74
C ALA A 59 -0.56 -2.79 -13.84
N PHE A 60 -0.61 -2.62 -12.51
CA PHE A 60 -0.69 -3.75 -11.57
C PHE A 60 -2.00 -4.52 -11.66
N LEU A 61 -3.14 -3.85 -11.81
CA LEU A 61 -4.41 -4.54 -12.08
C LEU A 61 -4.34 -5.33 -13.38
N ALA A 62 -3.94 -4.69 -14.48
CA ALA A 62 -3.84 -5.36 -15.78
C ALA A 62 -2.88 -6.57 -15.73
N TRP A 63 -1.72 -6.40 -15.09
CA TRP A 63 -0.75 -7.48 -14.94
C TRP A 63 -1.26 -8.63 -14.06
N SER A 64 -1.94 -8.34 -12.96
CA SER A 64 -2.54 -9.35 -12.09
C SER A 64 -3.63 -10.16 -12.79
N LEU A 65 -4.56 -9.50 -13.48
CA LEU A 65 -5.64 -10.15 -14.21
C LEU A 65 -5.13 -10.99 -15.38
N TRP A 66 -4.21 -10.43 -16.17
CA TRP A 66 -3.55 -11.17 -17.25
C TRP A 66 -2.78 -12.38 -16.70
N GLY A 67 -2.08 -12.19 -15.60
CA GLY A 67 -1.32 -13.21 -14.91
C GLY A 67 -2.16 -14.38 -14.41
N LEU A 68 -3.29 -14.09 -13.74
CA LEU A 68 -4.27 -15.10 -13.34
C LEU A 68 -4.84 -15.82 -14.57
N HIS A 69 -5.23 -15.08 -15.61
CA HIS A 69 -5.79 -15.67 -16.83
C HIS A 69 -4.83 -16.66 -17.50
N ARG A 70 -3.53 -16.34 -17.54
CA ARG A 70 -2.51 -17.21 -18.13
C ARG A 70 -2.03 -18.33 -17.20
N ASN A 71 -2.43 -18.30 -15.91
CA ASN A 71 -1.99 -19.24 -14.87
C ASN A 71 -0.46 -19.45 -14.83
N THR A 72 0.30 -18.41 -15.13
CA THR A 72 1.77 -18.43 -15.15
C THR A 72 2.32 -17.07 -14.71
N LEU A 73 3.59 -17.00 -14.30
CA LEU A 73 4.24 -15.73 -13.95
C LEU A 73 4.64 -14.97 -15.22
N VAL A 74 3.75 -14.10 -15.69
CA VAL A 74 3.90 -13.39 -16.97
C VAL A 74 4.93 -12.26 -16.81
N LEU A 75 5.84 -12.15 -17.78
CA LEU A 75 6.84 -11.08 -17.84
C LEU A 75 7.73 -10.98 -16.59
N ALA A 76 8.01 -12.10 -15.91
CA ALA A 76 8.79 -12.13 -14.66
C ALA A 76 10.13 -11.36 -14.70
N ARG A 77 10.78 -11.30 -15.87
CA ARG A 77 12.03 -10.55 -16.09
C ARG A 77 11.87 -9.04 -15.93
N TYR A 78 10.69 -8.50 -16.26
CA TYR A 78 10.35 -7.09 -16.15
C TYR A 78 9.52 -6.78 -14.90
N ALA A 79 8.65 -7.71 -14.50
CA ALA A 79 7.80 -7.53 -13.33
C ALA A 79 8.60 -7.36 -12.05
N LEU A 80 9.67 -8.15 -11.85
CA LEU A 80 10.51 -8.05 -10.66
C LEU A 80 11.22 -6.70 -10.50
N PRO A 81 11.96 -6.17 -11.49
CA PRO A 81 12.57 -4.85 -11.35
C PRO A 81 11.52 -3.74 -11.20
N VAL A 82 10.38 -3.83 -11.91
CA VAL A 82 9.29 -2.85 -11.75
C VAL A 82 8.72 -2.88 -10.32
N LEU A 83 8.36 -4.05 -9.80
CA LEU A 83 7.86 -4.19 -8.43
C LEU A 83 8.88 -3.71 -7.39
N ALA A 84 10.17 -3.99 -7.60
CA ALA A 84 11.24 -3.53 -6.71
C ALA A 84 11.42 -2.02 -6.77
N LEU A 85 11.34 -1.41 -7.96
CA LEU A 85 11.37 0.04 -8.14
C LEU A 85 10.17 0.70 -7.46
N THR A 86 8.97 0.15 -7.61
CA THR A 86 7.76 0.65 -6.93
C THR A 86 7.89 0.55 -5.42
N ALA A 87 8.39 -0.58 -4.89
CA ALA A 87 8.66 -0.71 -3.46
C ALA A 87 9.70 0.32 -2.98
N ALA A 88 10.77 0.55 -3.75
CA ALA A 88 11.76 1.57 -3.43
C ALA A 88 11.14 2.99 -3.44
N ALA A 89 10.22 3.28 -4.37
CA ALA A 89 9.51 4.55 -4.42
C ALA A 89 8.63 4.76 -3.17
N HIS A 90 7.81 3.77 -2.78
CA HIS A 90 7.02 3.89 -1.54
C HIS A 90 7.89 4.03 -0.29
N LEU A 91 9.02 3.31 -0.24
CA LEU A 91 9.98 3.46 0.85
C LEU A 91 10.56 4.88 0.89
N ALA A 92 10.97 5.42 -0.25
CA ALA A 92 11.51 6.78 -0.35
C ALA A 92 10.48 7.82 0.12
N VAL A 93 9.22 7.69 -0.31
CA VAL A 93 8.13 8.58 0.14
C VAL A 93 7.89 8.45 1.64
N THR A 94 7.87 7.23 2.18
CA THR A 94 7.69 6.99 3.61
C THR A 94 8.83 7.60 4.43
N VAL A 95 10.08 7.42 4.00
CA VAL A 95 11.26 8.00 4.65
C VAL A 95 11.24 9.52 4.57
N ALA A 96 10.87 10.10 3.43
CA ALA A 96 10.72 11.54 3.26
C ALA A 96 9.65 12.12 4.19
N GLY A 97 8.49 11.46 4.30
CA GLY A 97 7.41 11.86 5.22
C GLY A 97 7.84 11.83 6.69
N VAL A 98 8.50 10.75 7.12
CA VAL A 98 8.99 10.63 8.50
C VAL A 98 10.07 11.69 8.80
N SER A 99 11.00 11.91 7.88
CA SER A 99 12.11 12.87 8.09
C SER A 99 11.68 14.32 8.02
N THR A 100 10.72 14.67 7.15
CA THR A 100 10.31 16.05 6.91
C THR A 100 9.12 16.47 7.76
N GLN A 101 8.15 15.57 7.94
CA GLN A 101 6.84 15.88 8.53
C GLN A 101 6.61 15.13 9.86
N ARG A 102 7.55 14.25 10.28
CA ARG A 102 7.40 13.35 11.44
C ARG A 102 6.08 12.58 11.43
N SER A 103 5.57 12.30 10.24
CA SER A 103 4.28 11.63 10.02
C SER A 103 4.50 10.35 9.22
N LEU A 104 3.60 9.39 9.41
CA LEU A 104 3.60 8.11 8.69
C LEU A 104 2.31 7.99 7.89
N ASN A 105 2.45 7.95 6.56
CA ASN A 105 1.32 7.71 5.68
C ASN A 105 1.06 6.19 5.57
N VAL A 106 -0.03 5.74 6.20
CA VAL A 106 -0.40 4.33 6.29
C VAL A 106 -0.71 3.74 4.90
N SER A 107 -1.21 4.54 3.95
CA SER A 107 -1.47 4.09 2.57
C SER A 107 -0.19 3.73 1.83
N HIS A 108 0.86 4.56 1.94
CA HIS A 108 2.18 4.25 1.36
C HIS A 108 2.84 3.06 2.03
N PHE A 109 2.66 2.91 3.34
CA PHE A 109 3.16 1.75 4.08
C PHE A 109 2.46 0.45 3.67
N ALA A 110 1.13 0.49 3.49
CA ALA A 110 0.36 -0.65 3.00
C ALA A 110 0.75 -1.03 1.56
N ALA A 111 0.91 -0.03 0.67
CA ALA A 111 1.39 -0.25 -0.70
C ALA A 111 2.80 -0.86 -0.73
N LEU A 112 3.70 -0.39 0.12
CA LEU A 112 5.03 -0.97 0.31
C LEU A 112 4.96 -2.43 0.77
N GLY A 113 4.14 -2.75 1.77
CA GLY A 113 3.97 -4.11 2.26
C GLY A 113 3.47 -5.07 1.18
N LEU A 114 2.43 -4.67 0.45
CA LEU A 114 1.82 -5.47 -0.63
C LEU A 114 2.77 -5.66 -1.82
N THR A 115 3.51 -4.62 -2.21
CA THR A 115 4.52 -4.72 -3.27
C THR A 115 5.68 -5.64 -2.85
N LEU A 116 6.16 -5.57 -1.61
CA LEU A 116 7.17 -6.50 -1.10
C LEU A 116 6.67 -7.95 -1.05
N MET A 117 5.40 -8.18 -0.68
CA MET A 117 4.78 -9.51 -0.76
C MET A 117 4.80 -10.05 -2.19
N ALA A 118 4.43 -9.22 -3.18
CA ALA A 118 4.48 -9.59 -4.59
C ALA A 118 5.91 -9.86 -5.09
N VAL A 119 6.89 -9.01 -4.73
CA VAL A 119 8.31 -9.22 -5.04
C VAL A 119 8.83 -10.52 -4.46
N ALA A 120 8.55 -10.79 -3.18
CA ALA A 120 9.03 -11.97 -2.49
C ALA A 120 8.49 -13.25 -3.13
N GLY A 121 7.17 -13.30 -3.40
CA GLY A 121 6.54 -14.44 -4.06
C GLY A 121 7.01 -14.64 -5.50
N ALA A 122 7.09 -13.58 -6.30
CA ALA A 122 7.56 -13.65 -7.68
C ALA A 122 9.05 -14.06 -7.75
N GLY A 123 9.87 -13.55 -6.82
CA GLY A 123 11.29 -13.87 -6.71
C GLY A 123 11.53 -15.31 -6.25
N TRP A 124 10.68 -15.83 -5.36
CA TRP A 124 10.68 -17.25 -5.02
C TRP A 124 10.29 -18.10 -6.24
N LEU A 125 9.22 -17.76 -6.94
CA LEU A 125 8.74 -18.52 -8.11
C LEU A 125 9.77 -18.54 -9.25
N ARG A 126 10.44 -17.42 -9.53
CA ARG A 126 11.53 -17.34 -10.52
C ARG A 126 12.72 -18.22 -10.14
N ARG A 127 13.07 -18.30 -8.85
CA ARG A 127 14.15 -19.18 -8.36
C ARG A 127 13.78 -20.66 -8.51
N GLN A 128 12.52 -21.02 -8.25
CA GLN A 128 12.03 -22.37 -8.45
C GLN A 128 12.06 -22.79 -9.91
N HIS A 129 11.64 -21.93 -10.85
CA HIS A 129 11.69 -22.23 -12.29
C HIS A 129 13.12 -22.47 -12.81
N LYS A 130 14.14 -21.77 -12.29
CA LYS A 130 15.55 -22.01 -12.66
C LYS A 130 16.12 -23.32 -12.12
N THR A 131 15.47 -23.95 -11.14
CA THR A 131 15.94 -25.18 -10.50
C THR A 131 15.12 -26.41 -10.88
N ASN A 132 14.04 -26.24 -11.66
CA ASN A 132 13.06 -27.28 -11.97
C ASN A 132 12.84 -27.46 -13.48
N ASP A 133 13.93 -27.67 -14.22
CA ASP A 133 13.87 -28.10 -15.63
C ASP A 133 13.46 -29.58 -15.80
N GLY A 134 12.95 -30.23 -14.74
CA GLY A 134 12.50 -31.62 -14.79
C GLY A 134 11.33 -31.89 -13.84
N GLY A 135 10.17 -32.21 -14.41
CA GLY A 135 9.20 -33.12 -13.81
C GLY A 135 8.29 -32.57 -12.71
N ALA A 136 7.01 -32.41 -13.07
CA ALA A 136 5.83 -32.92 -12.34
C ALA A 136 4.61 -32.03 -12.66
N HIS A 137 3.96 -32.30 -13.81
CA HIS A 137 2.61 -31.83 -14.10
C HIS A 137 1.59 -32.62 -13.25
N GLY A 138 1.67 -32.50 -11.93
CA GLY A 138 0.64 -33.02 -11.04
C GLY A 138 -0.49 -31.99 -10.95
N GLN A 139 -1.72 -32.40 -11.27
CA GLN A 139 -2.88 -31.54 -11.16
C GLN A 139 -3.04 -31.07 -9.70
N PRO A 140 -3.04 -29.76 -9.42
CA PRO A 140 -3.12 -29.26 -8.07
C PRO A 140 -4.50 -29.57 -7.46
N ARG A 141 -4.52 -30.04 -6.20
CA ARG A 141 -5.77 -30.37 -5.51
C ARG A 141 -6.61 -29.12 -5.27
N THR A 142 -7.78 -29.03 -5.91
CA THR A 142 -8.67 -27.85 -5.91
C THR A 142 -8.99 -27.32 -4.51
N GLY A 143 -9.29 -28.18 -3.54
CA GLY A 143 -9.60 -27.76 -2.17
C GLY A 143 -8.42 -27.08 -1.45
N ARG A 144 -7.18 -27.51 -1.71
CA ARG A 144 -5.98 -26.87 -1.13
C ARG A 144 -5.67 -25.53 -1.81
N LEU A 145 -5.95 -25.41 -3.10
CA LEU A 145 -5.83 -24.14 -3.81
C LEU A 145 -6.85 -23.13 -3.31
N LEU A 146 -8.10 -23.55 -3.08
CA LEU A 146 -9.14 -22.66 -2.55
C LEU A 146 -8.76 -22.17 -1.14
N ALA A 147 -8.30 -23.06 -0.27
CA ALA A 147 -7.83 -22.68 1.06
C ALA A 147 -6.61 -21.73 1.01
N ALA A 148 -5.67 -21.99 0.10
CA ALA A 148 -4.51 -21.11 -0.08
C ALA A 148 -4.91 -19.74 -0.67
N ALA A 149 -5.84 -19.71 -1.62
CA ALA A 149 -6.38 -18.48 -2.19
C ALA A 149 -7.12 -17.66 -1.13
N PHE A 150 -7.95 -18.31 -0.30
CA PHE A 150 -8.63 -17.67 0.81
C PHE A 150 -7.65 -17.13 1.85
N GLY A 151 -6.66 -17.93 2.27
CA GLY A 151 -5.62 -17.48 3.20
C GLY A 151 -4.80 -16.33 2.64
N ALA A 152 -4.42 -16.38 1.35
CA ALA A 152 -3.75 -15.30 0.66
C ALA A 152 -4.61 -14.03 0.64
N ALA A 153 -5.90 -14.14 0.29
CA ALA A 153 -6.83 -13.02 0.28
C ALA A 153 -6.98 -12.39 1.66
N VAL A 154 -7.08 -13.19 2.74
CA VAL A 154 -7.18 -12.68 4.11
C VAL A 154 -5.90 -11.92 4.52
N VAL A 155 -4.72 -12.46 4.23
CA VAL A 155 -3.43 -11.80 4.51
C VAL A 155 -3.28 -10.50 3.72
N VAL A 156 -3.67 -10.51 2.45
CA VAL A 156 -3.63 -9.31 1.60
C VAL A 156 -4.63 -8.27 2.10
N ALA A 157 -5.86 -8.69 2.44
CA ALA A 157 -6.91 -7.81 2.92
C ALA A 157 -6.57 -7.15 4.26
N SER A 158 -5.85 -7.84 5.16
CA SER A 158 -5.44 -7.25 6.45
C SER A 158 -4.45 -6.10 6.31
N VAL A 159 -3.70 -6.03 5.20
CA VAL A 159 -2.80 -4.92 4.88
C VAL A 159 -3.51 -3.86 4.03
N ALA A 160 -4.27 -4.28 3.02
CA ALA A 160 -4.96 -3.36 2.12
C ALA A 160 -6.06 -2.57 2.83
N THR A 161 -6.81 -3.20 3.75
CA THR A 161 -7.95 -2.55 4.41
C THR A 161 -7.54 -1.36 5.27
N PRO A 162 -6.54 -1.45 6.17
CA PRO A 162 -6.06 -0.27 6.89
C PRO A 162 -5.48 0.81 5.96
N GLY A 163 -4.78 0.42 4.89
CA GLY A 163 -4.24 1.37 3.91
C GLY A 163 -5.33 2.18 3.20
N LEU A 164 -6.37 1.50 2.70
CA LEU A 164 -7.51 2.15 2.08
C LEU A 164 -8.33 2.97 3.08
N ALA A 165 -8.53 2.46 4.30
CA ALA A 165 -9.24 3.17 5.36
C ALA A 165 -8.51 4.45 5.79
N ALA A 166 -7.17 4.43 5.88
CA ALA A 166 -6.39 5.62 6.17
C ALA A 166 -6.52 6.68 5.07
N SER A 167 -6.58 6.25 3.81
CA SER A 167 -6.81 7.13 2.67
C SER A 167 -8.16 7.86 2.77
N MET A 168 -9.22 7.19 3.23
CA MET A 168 -10.54 7.80 3.44
C MET A 168 -10.62 8.63 4.73
N ALA A 169 -9.99 8.17 5.81
CA ALA A 169 -9.98 8.86 7.10
C ALA A 169 -9.26 10.21 7.00
N GLY A 170 -8.20 10.33 6.20
CA GLY A 170 -7.53 11.60 5.95
C GLY A 170 -8.39 12.64 5.22
N GLN A 171 -9.33 12.21 4.38
CA GLN A 171 -10.23 13.11 3.62
C GLN A 171 -11.46 13.55 4.42
N HIS A 172 -11.82 12.82 5.47
CA HIS A 172 -13.02 13.07 6.28
C HIS A 172 -12.71 13.35 7.77
N ALA A 173 -11.44 13.49 8.13
CA ALA A 173 -11.07 13.90 9.47
C ALA A 173 -11.63 15.31 9.73
N VAL A 174 -12.52 15.41 10.72
CA VAL A 174 -13.05 16.69 11.18
C VAL A 174 -11.89 17.46 11.82
N PRO A 175 -11.61 18.72 11.43
CA PRO A 175 -10.55 19.51 12.04
C PRO A 175 -10.86 19.74 13.52
N HIS A 176 -10.16 19.03 14.41
CA HIS A 176 -10.24 19.27 15.85
C HIS A 176 -9.03 20.09 16.28
N GLY A 177 -9.23 21.39 16.44
CA GLY A 177 -8.43 22.26 17.31
C GLY A 177 -7.01 22.54 16.86
N GLU A 178 -6.82 23.71 16.25
CA GLU A 178 -5.62 24.50 16.52
C GLU A 178 -5.57 24.78 18.03
N HIS A 179 -4.73 24.07 18.76
CA HIS A 179 -4.35 24.44 20.11
C HIS A 179 -2.92 24.94 20.06
N GLY A 180 -2.78 26.24 19.79
CA GLY A 180 -1.47 26.89 19.75
C GLY A 180 -1.38 28.15 18.90
N GLN A 181 -2.48 28.81 18.52
CA GLN A 181 -2.39 30.24 18.20
C GLN A 181 -2.50 31.00 19.53
N SER A 182 -1.35 31.28 20.14
CA SER A 182 -1.22 32.37 21.10
C SER A 182 -1.84 33.63 20.49
N PRO A 183 -2.85 34.25 21.12
CA PRO A 183 -3.40 35.50 20.63
C PRO A 183 -2.28 36.52 20.58
N HIS A 184 -2.02 37.05 19.37
CA HIS A 184 -1.30 38.30 19.23
C HIS A 184 -2.03 39.35 20.07
N GLU A 185 -1.26 40.10 20.85
CA GLU A 185 -1.70 41.26 21.62
C GLU A 185 -2.62 42.17 20.80
N GLU A 186 -3.88 42.26 21.19
CA GLU A 186 -4.74 43.40 20.83
C GLU A 186 -5.62 43.76 22.03
N ASN A 187 -5.53 45.03 22.42
CA ASN A 187 -6.17 45.65 23.57
C ASN A 187 -7.64 45.25 23.76
N GLY A 188 -8.00 44.78 24.95
CA GLY A 188 -9.41 44.66 25.31
C GLY A 188 -9.69 43.74 26.50
N GLN A 189 -9.42 44.25 27.70
CA GLN A 189 -10.19 44.01 28.92
C GLN A 189 -11.07 42.74 28.98
N GLY A 190 -10.44 41.57 29.03
CA GLY A 190 -11.11 40.33 29.44
C GLY A 190 -11.27 40.35 30.96
N SER A 191 -12.41 40.85 31.44
CA SER A 191 -12.80 40.78 32.86
C SER A 191 -12.78 39.32 33.31
N ASN A 192 -11.70 38.91 33.98
CA ASN A 192 -11.57 37.59 34.58
C ASN A 192 -12.15 37.67 36.00
N PRO A 193 -13.36 37.16 36.26
CA PRO A 193 -14.00 37.26 37.59
C PRO A 193 -13.30 36.41 38.66
N ALA A 194 -12.26 35.64 38.28
CA ALA A 194 -11.46 34.83 39.20
C ALA A 194 -10.28 35.60 39.84
N LEU A 195 -10.06 36.87 39.49
CA LEU A 195 -8.94 37.69 39.99
C LEU A 195 -9.41 38.94 40.75
N GLU A 196 -10.54 38.86 41.46
CA GLU A 196 -10.95 39.92 42.38
C GLU A 196 -10.04 39.86 43.64
N PRO A 197 -9.14 40.83 43.89
CA PRO A 197 -8.34 40.84 45.11
C PRO A 197 -9.24 41.35 46.23
N GLY A 198 -9.55 40.48 47.20
CA GLY A 198 -10.30 40.84 48.39
C GLY A 198 -9.64 42.02 49.12
N HIS A 199 -10.34 43.14 49.18
CA HIS A 199 -9.97 44.27 50.03
C HIS A 199 -10.22 43.88 51.49
N HIS A 200 -9.13 43.73 52.25
CA HIS A 200 -9.15 43.68 53.69
C HIS A 200 -9.48 45.08 54.26
N HIS A 201 -10.49 45.13 55.13
CA HIS A 201 -10.68 46.17 56.14
C HIS A 201 -10.56 45.53 57.52
#